data_AF-A0A9D4K4C1-F1
#
_entry.id   AF-A0A9D4K4C1-F1
#
_cell.length_a   1.000
_cell.length_b   1.000
_cell.length_c   1.000
_cell.angle_alpha   90.00
_cell.angle_beta   90.00
_cell.angle_gamma   90.00
#
_symmetry.space_group_name_H-M   'P 1'
#
loop_
_entity.id
_entity.type
_entity.pdbx_description
1 polymer ?
#
loop_
_entity_poly.entity_id
_entity_poly.type
_entity_poly.pdbx_seq_one_letter_code
_entity_poly.pdbx_strand_id
1 'polypeptide(L)'
;MDGIIRLVLLLGLLFPRIQSNVDGKWSDWEKWSACTTTCDSSTQTRSRTCTNPQPSNKGTDCEGSSEESKSCMLESCPVPVGWRTWGEWGSCSTTCGVGIQNRNRSCVVPRSNRIGDYCAGDSTDHQLCMPRLCADGDWATWSSWNTCSVTCGGGFYQRTRDCTYPPPPLFGRMCTGPSSEIASCNTQHCPKIDGGWTDWSIWSGCSVSCGGGFYKRYRDCTNPTPSPFGRQCAGSYIDVAVCSTQPCPHTAGGWSEWTQWGSCTAKSGYGMRMRNRQCNNPTPSACGMFCHGASVDTEVCYGSVGPTARRKDGDRLEIFVAGQWGTVCDDGFDTVAAKVACRMATHESYRKLDTYPYAEVTNPPAGPSDMPIWLDDVKCTGNENSLLECIHQPIGTHNCNHDEDVGISCGDLWNYILRG
;
A
#
# COMPACT_ATOMS: atom_id res chain seq x y z
N MET A 1 -29.45 133.37 21.84
CA MET A 1 -28.09 132.94 21.48
C MET A 1 -28.10 131.43 21.43
N ASP A 2 -27.60 130.88 20.34
CA ASP A 2 -27.76 129.51 19.84
C ASP A 2 -27.53 128.36 20.83
N GLY A 3 -28.23 127.23 20.60
CA GLY A 3 -27.93 125.95 21.25
C GLY A 3 -29.02 124.88 21.13
N ILE A 4 -28.90 124.06 20.09
CA ILE A 4 -29.58 122.82 19.67
C ILE A 4 -30.02 121.86 20.82
N ILE A 5 -31.17 121.14 20.66
CA ILE A 5 -31.34 119.65 20.82
C ILE A 5 -32.83 119.18 20.85
N ARG A 6 -33.14 118.14 20.03
CA ARG A 6 -34.23 117.10 20.06
C ARG A 6 -35.69 117.59 19.84
N LEU A 7 -36.61 116.87 19.20
CA LEU A 7 -36.90 115.42 19.08
C LEU A 7 -37.88 115.22 17.89
N VAL A 8 -37.79 114.15 17.10
CA VAL A 8 -38.74 113.80 16.02
C VAL A 8 -39.34 112.42 16.29
N LEU A 9 -40.68 112.29 16.22
CA LEU A 9 -41.44 111.05 16.31
C LEU A 9 -42.57 111.06 15.25
N LEU A 10 -42.66 109.93 14.51
CA LEU A 10 -43.88 109.16 14.13
C LEU A 10 -44.94 109.86 13.23
N LEU A 11 -45.58 109.27 12.22
CA LEU A 11 -45.95 107.89 11.85
C LEU A 11 -46.37 107.89 10.35
N GLY A 12 -46.12 106.80 9.63
CA GLY A 12 -46.51 106.58 8.24
C GLY A 12 -47.73 105.66 8.06
N LEU A 13 -47.89 105.18 6.81
CA LEU A 13 -48.88 104.25 6.18
C LEU A 13 -49.77 105.01 5.15
N LEU A 14 -50.00 104.61 3.89
CA LEU A 14 -49.67 103.47 3.04
C LEU A 14 -49.95 103.90 1.57
N PHE A 15 -49.02 103.67 0.63
CA PHE A 15 -49.32 103.58 -0.82
C PHE A 15 -48.80 102.23 -1.33
N PRO A 16 -49.59 101.44 -2.08
CA PRO A 16 -49.21 100.09 -2.52
C PRO A 16 -48.15 100.12 -3.63
N ARG A 17 -47.05 99.36 -3.44
CA ARG A 17 -46.09 99.04 -4.51
C ARG A 17 -46.67 97.92 -5.38
N ILE A 18 -46.70 98.14 -6.69
CA ILE A 18 -46.93 97.10 -7.71
C ILE A 18 -45.75 96.11 -7.62
N GLN A 19 -46.02 94.88 -7.20
CA GLN A 19 -45.03 93.79 -7.14
C GLN A 19 -45.08 93.02 -8.45
N SER A 20 -44.01 93.07 -9.24
CA SER A 20 -43.87 92.28 -10.47
C SER A 20 -43.70 90.80 -10.12
N ASN A 21 -44.36 89.92 -10.89
CA ASN A 21 -44.12 88.48 -10.84
C ASN A 21 -42.67 88.23 -11.27
N VAL A 22 -41.94 87.44 -10.48
CA VAL A 22 -40.58 87.04 -10.81
C VAL A 22 -40.61 85.54 -11.06
N ASP A 23 -40.40 85.15 -12.32
CA ASP A 23 -40.28 83.74 -12.68
C ASP A 23 -38.93 83.21 -12.23
N GLY A 24 -38.94 81.97 -11.73
CA GLY A 24 -37.75 81.29 -11.25
C GLY A 24 -36.73 81.08 -12.36
N LYS A 25 -35.45 81.26 -12.05
CA LYS A 25 -34.37 80.73 -12.88
C LYS A 25 -33.41 79.89 -12.05
N TRP A 26 -32.93 78.84 -12.69
CA TRP A 26 -31.94 77.94 -12.13
C TRP A 26 -30.66 78.68 -11.77
N SER A 27 -30.06 78.35 -10.63
CA SER A 27 -28.66 78.66 -10.34
C SER A 27 -27.74 77.95 -11.33
N ASP A 28 -26.47 78.36 -11.35
CA ASP A 28 -25.44 77.57 -12.00
C ASP A 28 -25.37 76.17 -11.37
N TRP A 29 -25.01 75.20 -12.18
CA TRP A 29 -24.79 73.84 -11.70
C TRP A 29 -23.59 73.79 -10.75
N GLU A 30 -23.74 73.05 -9.66
CA GLU A 30 -22.61 72.70 -8.81
C GLU A 30 -21.60 71.83 -9.57
N LYS A 31 -20.38 71.74 -9.04
CA LYS A 31 -19.36 70.83 -9.57
C LYS A 31 -19.87 69.38 -9.45
N TRP A 32 -19.51 68.53 -10.41
CA TRP A 32 -19.78 67.11 -10.33
C TRP A 32 -19.19 66.51 -9.06
N SER A 33 -19.97 65.65 -8.41
CA SER A 33 -19.48 64.80 -7.33
C SER A 33 -18.42 63.82 -7.84
N ALA A 34 -17.63 63.27 -6.92
CA ALA A 34 -16.79 62.13 -7.25
C ALA A 34 -17.67 60.96 -7.71
N CYS A 35 -17.13 60.09 -8.57
CA CYS A 35 -17.80 58.85 -8.93
C CYS A 35 -18.17 58.04 -7.68
N THR A 36 -19.38 57.50 -7.68
CA THR A 36 -19.93 56.73 -6.53
C THR A 36 -19.08 55.51 -6.18
N THR A 37 -18.30 54.98 -7.12
CA THR A 37 -17.29 53.94 -6.87
C THR A 37 -15.92 54.38 -7.38
N THR A 38 -14.86 53.78 -6.83
CA THR A 38 -13.46 54.02 -7.26
C THR A 38 -12.99 53.13 -8.41
N CYS A 39 -13.80 52.14 -8.82
CA CYS A 39 -13.53 51.20 -9.90
C CYS A 39 -14.86 50.66 -10.46
N ASP A 40 -14.84 50.07 -11.67
CA ASP A 40 -16.01 49.70 -12.50
C ASP A 40 -16.90 50.89 -12.95
N SER A 41 -17.98 50.61 -13.67
CA SER A 41 -18.92 51.64 -14.14
C SER A 41 -19.76 52.18 -12.99
N SER A 42 -19.67 53.48 -12.72
CA SER A 42 -20.49 54.15 -11.72
C SER A 42 -20.98 55.50 -12.20
N THR A 43 -21.67 56.24 -11.34
CA THR A 43 -22.36 57.48 -11.71
C THR A 43 -21.90 58.61 -10.80
N GLN A 44 -21.68 59.79 -11.39
CA GLN A 44 -21.49 61.06 -10.69
C GLN A 44 -22.73 61.93 -10.90
N THR A 45 -23.03 62.78 -9.92
CA THR A 45 -24.22 63.64 -9.88
C THR A 45 -23.84 65.09 -9.64
N ARG A 46 -24.68 66.02 -10.08
CA ARG A 46 -24.61 67.43 -9.71
C ARG A 46 -26.00 68.01 -9.56
N SER A 47 -26.12 69.04 -8.74
CA SER A 47 -27.37 69.71 -8.39
C SER A 47 -27.35 71.19 -8.74
N ARG A 48 -28.55 71.76 -8.91
CA ARG A 48 -28.81 73.20 -9.02
C ARG A 48 -30.14 73.53 -8.35
N THR A 49 -30.30 74.76 -7.91
CA THR A 49 -31.50 75.21 -7.18
C THR A 49 -32.19 76.35 -7.91
N CYS A 50 -33.53 76.41 -7.83
CA CYS A 50 -34.33 77.45 -8.48
C CYS A 50 -34.33 78.74 -7.64
N THR A 51 -33.19 79.44 -7.60
CA THR A 51 -32.98 80.56 -6.66
C THR A 51 -32.37 81.79 -7.30
N ASN A 52 -32.07 81.79 -8.61
CA ASN A 52 -31.34 82.89 -9.27
C ASN A 52 -32.05 83.46 -10.52
N PRO A 53 -33.19 84.18 -10.38
CA PRO A 53 -33.84 84.56 -9.13
C PRO A 53 -34.86 83.51 -8.64
N GLN A 54 -35.19 83.53 -7.35
CA GLN A 54 -36.22 82.67 -6.77
C GLN A 54 -37.63 83.13 -7.19
N PRO A 55 -38.54 82.21 -7.58
CA PRO A 55 -39.90 82.59 -7.96
C PRO A 55 -40.62 83.36 -6.85
N SER A 56 -41.27 84.48 -7.18
CA SER A 56 -42.07 85.25 -6.24
C SER A 56 -43.26 85.93 -6.92
N ASN A 57 -44.27 86.29 -6.12
CA ASN A 57 -45.52 86.92 -6.58
C ASN A 57 -46.21 86.14 -7.72
N LYS A 58 -46.41 84.82 -7.55
CA LYS A 58 -47.02 83.92 -8.57
C LYS A 58 -46.23 83.76 -9.88
N GLY A 59 -44.94 84.09 -9.91
CA GLY A 59 -44.06 83.70 -11.03
C GLY A 59 -43.93 82.18 -11.14
N THR A 60 -43.65 81.68 -12.34
CA THR A 60 -43.55 80.24 -12.60
C THR A 60 -42.29 79.64 -12.00
N ASP A 61 -42.39 78.41 -11.52
CA ASP A 61 -41.23 77.67 -11.02
C ASP A 61 -40.30 77.25 -12.18
N CYS A 62 -39.06 76.88 -11.87
CA CYS A 62 -38.09 76.49 -12.88
C CYS A 62 -38.47 75.15 -13.55
N GLU A 63 -38.44 75.11 -14.88
CA GLU A 63 -38.74 73.89 -15.64
C GLU A 63 -37.48 73.02 -15.86
N GLY A 64 -37.63 71.70 -15.70
CA GLY A 64 -36.56 70.71 -15.81
C GLY A 64 -36.05 70.19 -14.46
N SER A 65 -35.09 69.26 -14.49
CA SER A 65 -34.57 68.63 -13.27
C SER A 65 -33.58 69.53 -12.52
N SER A 66 -33.68 69.50 -11.19
CA SER A 66 -32.71 70.11 -10.25
C SER A 66 -31.45 69.25 -10.07
N GLU A 67 -31.44 68.02 -10.60
CA GLU A 67 -30.35 67.06 -10.49
C GLU A 67 -30.04 66.46 -11.85
N GLU A 68 -28.76 66.26 -12.12
CA GLU A 68 -28.26 65.59 -13.32
C GLU A 68 -27.27 64.49 -12.91
N SER A 69 -27.32 63.36 -13.62
CA SER A 69 -26.46 62.20 -13.39
C SER A 69 -25.76 61.79 -14.68
N LYS A 70 -24.48 61.45 -14.61
CA LYS A 70 -23.68 60.96 -15.74
C LYS A 70 -22.83 59.76 -15.34
N SER A 71 -22.75 58.76 -16.22
CA SER A 71 -21.88 57.59 -16.03
C SER A 71 -20.39 57.93 -16.19
N CYS A 72 -19.56 57.36 -15.32
CA CYS A 72 -18.12 57.29 -15.45
C CYS A 72 -17.69 55.82 -15.57
N MET A 73 -16.82 55.53 -16.53
CA MET A 73 -16.20 54.22 -16.72
C MET A 73 -14.79 54.26 -16.13
N LEU A 74 -14.57 53.50 -15.06
CA LEU A 74 -13.27 53.37 -14.38
C LEU A 74 -12.68 51.97 -14.65
N GLU A 75 -11.39 51.79 -14.38
CA GLU A 75 -10.72 50.48 -14.49
C GLU A 75 -11.39 49.42 -13.60
N SER A 76 -11.29 48.16 -14.02
CA SER A 76 -11.94 47.02 -13.36
C SER A 76 -11.41 46.82 -11.94
N CYS A 77 -12.30 46.65 -10.96
CA CYS A 77 -11.86 46.41 -9.58
C CYS A 77 -11.06 45.07 -9.48
N PRO A 78 -9.98 45.01 -8.69
CA PRO A 78 -9.33 43.74 -8.38
C PRO A 78 -10.29 42.82 -7.61
N VAL A 79 -10.65 41.69 -8.21
CA VAL A 79 -11.50 40.67 -7.58
C VAL A 79 -10.62 39.85 -6.63
N PRO A 80 -10.94 39.78 -5.32
CA PRO A 80 -10.19 38.94 -4.40
C PRO A 80 -10.37 37.46 -4.77
N VAL A 81 -9.24 36.77 -4.99
CA VAL A 81 -9.19 35.33 -5.25
C VAL A 81 -9.42 34.61 -3.93
N GLY A 82 -10.45 33.76 -3.86
CA GLY A 82 -10.73 33.03 -2.62
C GLY A 82 -12.05 32.29 -2.58
N TRP A 83 -12.20 31.48 -1.53
CA TRP A 83 -13.45 30.81 -1.21
C TRP A 83 -14.50 31.82 -0.73
N ARG A 84 -15.76 31.64 -1.17
CA ARG A 84 -16.89 32.24 -0.47
C ARG A 84 -17.06 31.63 0.91
N THR A 85 -17.83 32.30 1.77
CA THR A 85 -18.29 31.72 3.03
C THR A 85 -19.04 30.41 2.76
N TRP A 86 -18.88 29.44 3.66
CA TRP A 86 -19.65 28.20 3.59
C TRP A 86 -21.15 28.48 3.56
N GLY A 87 -21.88 27.73 2.73
CA GLY A 87 -23.33 27.67 2.77
C GLY A 87 -23.82 27.02 4.07
N GLU A 88 -25.14 27.08 4.29
CA GLU A 88 -25.78 26.38 5.40
C GLU A 88 -25.63 24.87 5.25
N TRP A 89 -25.69 24.16 6.38
CA TRP A 89 -25.75 22.70 6.38
C TRP A 89 -27.05 22.22 5.77
N GLY A 90 -26.97 21.29 4.81
CA GLY A 90 -28.12 20.59 4.27
C GLY A 90 -28.80 19.70 5.31
N SER A 91 -29.95 19.14 4.96
CA SER A 91 -30.66 18.19 5.82
C SER A 91 -29.79 16.97 6.17
N CYS A 92 -29.98 16.43 7.37
CA CYS A 92 -29.33 15.20 7.79
C CYS A 92 -29.71 14.03 6.86
N SER A 93 -28.74 13.20 6.48
CA SER A 93 -28.98 12.03 5.62
C SER A 93 -29.92 10.99 6.23
N THR A 94 -30.17 11.07 7.55
CA THR A 94 -31.08 10.18 8.29
C THR A 94 -32.18 10.98 8.98
N THR A 95 -33.32 10.33 9.26
CA THR A 95 -34.43 10.93 10.03
C THR A 95 -34.39 10.57 11.51
N CYS A 96 -33.56 9.61 11.92
CA CYS A 96 -33.20 9.27 13.30
C CYS A 96 -31.80 8.65 13.33
N GLY A 97 -31.17 8.60 14.50
CA GLY A 97 -29.80 8.10 14.67
C GLY A 97 -28.76 9.08 14.16
N VAL A 98 -27.52 8.61 14.06
CA VAL A 98 -26.41 9.39 13.52
C VAL A 98 -26.50 9.39 11.99
N GLY A 99 -26.53 10.57 11.39
CA GLY A 99 -26.44 10.80 9.95
C GLY A 99 -25.31 11.78 9.62
N ILE A 100 -25.20 12.14 8.35
CA ILE A 100 -24.23 13.12 7.85
C ILE A 100 -25.00 14.25 7.18
N GLN A 101 -24.62 15.49 7.48
CA GLN A 101 -25.07 16.66 6.76
C GLN A 101 -23.88 17.31 6.05
N ASN A 102 -24.14 17.86 4.88
CA ASN A 102 -23.13 18.41 3.99
C ASN A 102 -23.37 19.90 3.80
N ARG A 103 -22.30 20.68 3.70
CA ARG A 103 -22.35 22.08 3.24
C ARG A 103 -21.32 22.30 2.15
N ASN A 104 -21.58 23.27 1.29
CA ASN A 104 -20.73 23.60 0.16
C ASN A 104 -20.26 25.06 0.20
N ARG A 105 -19.18 25.35 -0.51
CA ARG A 105 -18.71 26.72 -0.78
C ARG A 105 -18.23 26.82 -2.22
N SER A 106 -18.36 27.99 -2.81
CA SER A 106 -17.92 28.23 -4.19
C SER A 106 -16.60 29.01 -4.23
N CYS A 107 -15.73 28.63 -5.15
CA CYS A 107 -14.46 29.30 -5.41
C CYS A 107 -14.70 30.48 -6.36
N VAL A 108 -14.14 31.65 -6.04
CA VAL A 108 -14.17 32.82 -6.92
C VAL A 108 -12.76 33.02 -7.48
N VAL A 109 -12.61 32.85 -8.79
CA VAL A 109 -11.37 33.16 -9.55
C VAL A 109 -11.67 34.17 -10.67
N PRO A 110 -10.71 35.05 -11.04
CA PRO A 110 -10.91 36.02 -12.11
C PRO A 110 -10.98 35.34 -13.48
N ARG A 111 -11.76 35.92 -14.41
CA ARG A 111 -11.93 35.38 -15.79
C ARG A 111 -10.63 35.33 -16.62
N SER A 112 -9.58 36.04 -16.22
CA SER A 112 -8.30 36.08 -16.95
C SER A 112 -7.43 34.84 -16.75
N ASN A 113 -7.83 33.90 -15.89
CA ASN A 113 -7.25 32.55 -15.71
C ASN A 113 -5.71 32.54 -15.81
N ARG A 114 -5.04 33.38 -15.01
CA ARG A 114 -3.58 33.35 -14.91
C ARG A 114 -3.15 32.08 -14.20
N ILE A 115 -2.01 31.51 -14.62
CA ILE A 115 -1.39 30.34 -14.00
C ILE A 115 -1.08 30.70 -12.53
N GLY A 116 -1.81 30.08 -11.60
CA GLY A 116 -1.65 30.27 -10.15
C GLY A 116 -2.93 30.60 -9.37
N ASP A 117 -4.02 31.00 -10.04
CA ASP A 117 -5.28 31.34 -9.36
C ASP A 117 -6.12 30.07 -9.10
N TYR A 118 -5.99 29.47 -7.91
CA TYR A 118 -6.85 28.38 -7.47
C TYR A 118 -7.18 28.49 -5.98
N CYS A 119 -8.36 28.00 -5.58
CA CYS A 119 -8.72 27.94 -4.18
C CYS A 119 -8.18 26.66 -3.54
N ALA A 120 -7.31 26.77 -2.53
CA ALA A 120 -6.76 25.64 -1.81
C ALA A 120 -7.76 25.09 -0.76
N GLY A 121 -7.89 23.76 -0.67
CA GLY A 121 -8.82 23.05 0.23
C GLY A 121 -10.12 22.60 -0.45
N ASP A 122 -11.01 21.93 0.29
CA ASP A 122 -12.18 21.29 -0.30
C ASP A 122 -13.36 22.25 -0.50
N SER A 123 -14.18 21.98 -1.53
CA SER A 123 -15.42 22.70 -1.83
C SER A 123 -16.64 22.19 -1.04
N THR A 124 -16.49 21.05 -0.36
CA THR A 124 -17.54 20.37 0.42
C THR A 124 -16.99 20.02 1.80
N ASP A 125 -17.81 20.22 2.81
CA ASP A 125 -17.53 19.86 4.19
C ASP A 125 -18.66 18.96 4.73
N HIS A 126 -18.31 18.08 5.65
CA HIS A 126 -19.19 17.03 6.18
C HIS A 126 -19.13 17.03 7.70
N GLN A 127 -20.29 16.95 8.35
CA GLN A 127 -20.35 16.74 9.80
C GLN A 127 -21.43 15.74 10.19
N LEU A 128 -21.25 15.13 11.35
CA LEU A 128 -22.26 14.27 11.94
C LEU A 128 -23.47 15.10 12.40
N CYS A 129 -24.65 14.54 12.20
CA CYS A 129 -25.92 15.06 12.70
C CYS A 129 -26.68 13.96 13.43
N MET A 130 -27.50 14.34 14.41
CA MET A 130 -28.33 13.39 15.15
C MET A 130 -29.71 13.99 15.41
N PRO A 131 -30.67 13.83 14.48
CA PRO A 131 -31.98 14.49 14.58
C PRO A 131 -32.84 13.99 15.75
N ARG A 132 -32.80 12.68 16.04
CA ARG A 132 -33.51 12.02 17.15
C ARG A 132 -32.94 10.60 17.39
N LEU A 133 -33.16 10.01 18.56
CA LEU A 133 -32.82 8.60 18.85
C LEU A 133 -33.77 7.64 18.10
N CYS A 134 -33.26 6.53 17.57
CA CYS A 134 -34.09 5.47 16.97
C CYS A 134 -34.55 4.45 18.03
N ALA A 135 -35.61 3.69 17.75
CA ALA A 135 -36.10 2.60 18.61
C ALA A 135 -35.21 1.33 18.50
N ASP A 136 -35.27 0.46 19.52
CA ASP A 136 -34.57 -0.84 19.57
C ASP A 136 -35.08 -1.80 18.48
N GLY A 137 -34.21 -2.69 17.98
CA GLY A 137 -34.53 -3.62 16.89
C GLY A 137 -35.26 -4.89 17.35
N ASP A 138 -36.23 -5.34 16.55
CA ASP A 138 -36.96 -6.60 16.71
C ASP A 138 -36.63 -7.60 15.58
N TRP A 139 -36.82 -8.89 15.86
CA TRP A 139 -36.61 -9.97 14.90
C TRP A 139 -37.68 -9.95 13.81
N ALA A 140 -37.27 -10.04 12.54
CA ALA A 140 -38.19 -10.37 11.46
C ALA A 140 -38.73 -11.81 11.61
N THR A 141 -39.83 -12.10 10.91
CA THR A 141 -40.34 -13.49 10.80
C THR A 141 -39.28 -14.39 10.18
N TRP A 142 -39.17 -15.63 10.68
CA TRP A 142 -38.31 -16.63 10.08
C TRP A 142 -38.57 -16.82 8.59
N SER A 143 -37.51 -17.00 7.82
CA SER A 143 -37.60 -17.49 6.45
C SER A 143 -38.26 -18.86 6.43
N SER A 144 -38.76 -19.25 5.25
CA SER A 144 -39.09 -20.65 4.99
C SER A 144 -37.83 -21.52 5.18
N TRP A 145 -38.04 -22.77 5.58
CA TRP A 145 -36.97 -23.77 5.58
C TRP A 145 -36.47 -23.99 4.17
N ASN A 146 -35.15 -24.14 4.02
CA ASN A 146 -34.57 -24.61 2.76
C ASN A 146 -34.86 -26.12 2.55
N THR A 147 -34.51 -26.62 1.37
CA THR A 147 -34.55 -28.06 1.10
C THR A 147 -33.52 -28.79 1.95
N CYS A 148 -33.85 -30.00 2.40
CA CYS A 148 -32.94 -30.85 3.18
C CYS A 148 -31.62 -31.06 2.45
N SER A 149 -30.49 -31.01 3.18
CA SER A 149 -29.14 -31.18 2.62
C SER A 149 -28.88 -32.53 1.95
N VAL A 150 -29.65 -33.57 2.31
CA VAL A 150 -29.61 -34.90 1.70
C VAL A 150 -31.02 -35.44 1.49
N THR A 151 -31.19 -36.45 0.65
CA THR A 151 -32.49 -37.10 0.38
C THR A 151 -32.79 -38.29 1.31
N CYS A 152 -31.79 -38.84 1.99
CA CYS A 152 -31.89 -39.91 2.99
C CYS A 152 -30.61 -39.93 3.85
N GLY A 153 -30.60 -40.70 4.94
CA GLY A 153 -29.40 -40.94 5.75
C GLY A 153 -29.11 -39.87 6.80
N GLY A 154 -30.03 -38.92 7.01
CA GLY A 154 -29.92 -37.83 7.97
C GLY A 154 -29.26 -36.59 7.37
N GLY A 155 -30.06 -35.56 7.16
CA GLY A 155 -29.63 -34.22 6.76
C GLY A 155 -30.10 -33.15 7.71
N PHE A 156 -29.92 -31.91 7.29
CA PHE A 156 -30.46 -30.74 7.97
C PHE A 156 -31.12 -29.81 6.97
N TYR A 157 -32.22 -29.19 7.39
CA TYR A 157 -32.71 -27.97 6.78
C TYR A 157 -32.39 -26.80 7.71
N GLN A 158 -32.27 -25.61 7.13
CA GLN A 158 -31.92 -24.38 7.82
C GLN A 158 -32.89 -23.27 7.41
N ARG A 159 -33.22 -22.41 8.37
CA ARG A 159 -33.92 -21.14 8.14
C ARG A 159 -33.22 -20.02 8.90
N THR A 160 -33.40 -18.79 8.44
CA THR A 160 -32.76 -17.60 9.01
C THR A 160 -33.77 -16.49 9.25
N ARG A 161 -33.43 -15.54 10.12
CA ARG A 161 -34.20 -14.32 10.36
C ARG A 161 -33.24 -13.15 10.54
N ASP A 162 -33.64 -11.99 10.05
CA ASP A 162 -32.85 -10.77 10.14
C ASP A 162 -33.37 -9.85 11.25
N CYS A 163 -32.46 -9.14 11.93
CA CYS A 163 -32.78 -8.18 12.99
C CYS A 163 -32.98 -6.78 12.35
N THR A 164 -34.13 -6.56 11.69
CA THR A 164 -34.33 -5.41 10.79
C THR A 164 -35.58 -4.58 11.05
N TYR A 165 -36.34 -4.82 12.13
CA TYR A 165 -37.56 -4.05 12.41
C TYR A 165 -37.47 -3.26 13.72
N PRO A 166 -37.06 -1.97 13.72
CA PRO A 166 -36.53 -1.15 12.61
C PRO A 166 -34.98 -1.25 12.46
N PRO A 167 -34.42 -0.85 11.30
CA PRO A 167 -32.98 -0.97 11.01
C PRO A 167 -32.16 -0.19 12.05
N PRO A 168 -31.20 -0.81 12.77
CA PRO A 168 -30.47 -0.13 13.82
C PRO A 168 -29.35 0.75 13.23
N PRO A 169 -29.37 2.09 13.39
CA PRO A 169 -28.15 2.87 13.26
C PRO A 169 -27.41 2.81 14.60
N LEU A 170 -26.29 2.08 14.62
CA LEU A 170 -25.16 2.10 15.55
C LEU A 170 -25.39 2.14 17.09
N PHE A 171 -26.61 2.24 17.61
CA PHE A 171 -26.91 2.31 19.06
C PHE A 171 -28.28 1.76 19.50
N GLY A 172 -29.07 1.12 18.62
CA GLY A 172 -30.23 0.31 19.06
C GLY A 172 -29.76 -1.04 19.63
N ARG A 173 -30.41 -1.57 20.69
CA ARG A 173 -30.05 -2.88 21.25
C ARG A 173 -30.18 -3.98 20.19
N MET A 174 -29.17 -4.84 20.07
CA MET A 174 -29.20 -5.98 19.15
C MET A 174 -30.24 -7.01 19.61
N CYS A 175 -30.88 -7.68 18.65
CA CYS A 175 -31.85 -8.73 18.94
C CYS A 175 -31.20 -9.89 19.74
N THR A 176 -31.84 -10.35 20.80
CA THR A 176 -31.35 -11.49 21.62
C THR A 176 -31.87 -12.81 21.07
N GLY A 177 -30.99 -13.81 20.94
CA GLY A 177 -31.31 -15.14 20.41
C GLY A 177 -30.61 -15.44 19.07
N PRO A 178 -30.78 -16.64 18.50
CA PRO A 178 -30.09 -17.03 17.27
C PRO A 178 -30.76 -16.41 16.03
N SER A 179 -29.95 -16.00 15.06
CA SER A 179 -30.39 -15.56 13.72
C SER A 179 -30.56 -16.72 12.72
N SER A 180 -30.14 -17.92 13.10
CA SER A 180 -30.28 -19.14 12.31
C SER A 180 -30.82 -20.29 13.16
N GLU A 181 -31.63 -21.13 12.53
CA GLU A 181 -32.15 -22.36 13.14
C GLU A 181 -31.90 -23.52 12.19
N ILE A 182 -31.48 -24.66 12.76
CA ILE A 182 -31.15 -25.89 12.05
C ILE A 182 -32.00 -27.01 12.65
N ALA A 183 -32.63 -27.82 11.81
CA ALA A 183 -33.31 -29.03 12.26
C ALA A 183 -33.04 -30.22 11.33
N SER A 184 -33.09 -31.41 11.92
CA SER A 184 -32.82 -32.66 11.22
C SER A 184 -33.93 -33.02 10.25
N CYS A 185 -33.55 -33.59 9.11
CA CYS A 185 -34.47 -34.06 8.08
C CYS A 185 -33.96 -35.35 7.45
N ASN A 186 -34.84 -36.04 6.73
CA ASN A 186 -34.52 -37.24 5.95
C ASN A 186 -33.70 -38.31 6.72
N THR A 187 -34.12 -38.64 7.95
CA THR A 187 -33.45 -39.59 8.86
C THR A 187 -33.65 -41.06 8.51
N GLN A 188 -34.42 -41.37 7.46
CA GLN A 188 -34.58 -42.72 6.93
C GLN A 188 -33.26 -43.30 6.42
N HIS A 189 -33.11 -44.61 6.56
CA HIS A 189 -31.95 -45.31 6.03
C HIS A 189 -31.90 -45.22 4.50
N CYS A 190 -30.73 -44.87 3.95
CA CYS A 190 -30.52 -44.89 2.51
C CYS A 190 -30.39 -46.33 1.99
N PRO A 191 -30.85 -46.62 0.75
CA PRO A 191 -30.51 -47.85 0.06
C PRO A 191 -29.00 -47.99 -0.09
N LYS A 192 -28.44 -49.14 0.28
CA LYS A 192 -27.04 -49.46 0.06
C LYS A 192 -26.84 -49.89 -1.41
N ILE A 193 -26.17 -49.03 -2.18
CA ILE A 193 -25.77 -49.29 -3.56
C ILE A 193 -24.24 -49.32 -3.61
N ASP A 194 -23.68 -50.49 -3.91
CA ASP A 194 -22.23 -50.63 -4.16
C ASP A 194 -21.91 -50.08 -5.56
N GLY A 195 -20.76 -49.41 -5.69
CA GLY A 195 -20.33 -48.75 -6.92
C GLY A 195 -19.88 -49.74 -7.99
N GLY A 196 -20.19 -49.44 -9.25
CA GLY A 196 -19.74 -50.21 -10.41
C GLY A 196 -18.93 -49.36 -11.39
N TRP A 197 -17.94 -49.99 -12.03
CA TRP A 197 -17.11 -49.34 -13.04
C TRP A 197 -17.92 -49.06 -14.32
N THR A 198 -17.74 -47.90 -14.93
CA THR A 198 -18.10 -47.67 -16.33
C THR A 198 -17.24 -48.54 -17.24
N ASP A 199 -17.64 -48.65 -18.51
CA ASP A 199 -16.74 -49.11 -19.55
C ASP A 199 -15.51 -48.21 -19.62
N TRP A 200 -14.39 -48.80 -20.04
CA TRP A 200 -13.17 -48.05 -20.29
C TRP A 200 -13.37 -47.07 -21.44
N SER A 201 -12.78 -45.88 -21.32
CA SER A 201 -12.61 -44.95 -22.43
C SER A 201 -11.81 -45.60 -23.56
N ILE A 202 -11.91 -45.03 -24.75
CA ILE A 202 -10.96 -45.34 -25.82
C ILE A 202 -9.52 -45.02 -25.36
N TRP A 203 -8.55 -45.74 -25.91
CA TRP A 203 -7.14 -45.46 -25.68
C TRP A 203 -6.76 -44.08 -26.23
N SER A 204 -5.90 -43.36 -25.50
CA SER A 204 -5.24 -42.17 -26.02
C SER A 204 -4.29 -42.52 -27.17
N GLY A 205 -3.87 -41.50 -27.92
CA GLY A 205 -2.68 -41.62 -28.77
C GLY A 205 -1.44 -41.98 -27.96
N CYS A 206 -0.44 -42.56 -28.62
CA CYS A 206 0.83 -42.88 -27.98
C CYS A 206 1.57 -41.60 -27.58
N SER A 207 2.15 -41.57 -26.38
CA SER A 207 2.89 -40.40 -25.89
C SER A 207 4.14 -40.05 -26.72
N VAL A 208 4.67 -41.01 -27.48
CA VAL A 208 5.85 -40.82 -28.35
C VAL A 208 5.67 -41.58 -29.67
N SER A 209 6.44 -41.19 -30.69
CA SER A 209 6.47 -41.86 -31.99
C SER A 209 7.53 -42.96 -32.12
N CYS A 210 8.49 -43.03 -31.19
CA CYS A 210 9.53 -44.07 -31.10
C CYS A 210 10.17 -44.07 -29.70
N GLY A 211 10.89 -45.13 -29.35
CA GLY A 211 11.69 -45.24 -28.13
C GLY A 211 10.94 -45.62 -26.86
N GLY A 212 9.69 -46.05 -26.99
CA GLY A 212 8.84 -46.49 -25.89
C GLY A 212 8.05 -45.34 -25.26
N GLY A 213 6.73 -45.36 -25.47
CA GLY A 213 5.79 -44.49 -24.78
C GLY A 213 4.60 -45.27 -24.25
N PHE A 214 3.55 -44.55 -23.87
CA PHE A 214 2.37 -45.14 -23.27
C PHE A 214 1.09 -44.60 -23.92
N TYR A 215 0.13 -45.48 -24.16
CA TYR A 215 -1.26 -45.08 -24.31
C TYR A 215 -1.98 -45.28 -22.96
N LYS A 216 -2.97 -44.44 -22.69
CA LYS A 216 -3.74 -44.42 -21.44
C LYS A 216 -5.23 -44.48 -21.72
N ARG A 217 -6.00 -45.09 -20.84
CA ARG A 217 -7.47 -45.04 -20.83
C ARG A 217 -7.99 -44.97 -19.40
N TYR A 218 -9.22 -44.48 -19.25
CA TYR A 218 -9.82 -44.18 -17.96
C TYR A 218 -11.20 -44.81 -17.84
N ARG A 219 -11.65 -45.03 -16.61
CA ARG A 219 -13.03 -45.43 -16.27
C ARG A 219 -13.42 -44.80 -14.95
N ASP A 220 -14.71 -44.63 -14.72
CA ASP A 220 -15.24 -44.00 -13.52
C ASP A 220 -16.11 -44.98 -12.71
N CYS A 221 -16.19 -44.78 -11.40
CA CYS A 221 -17.00 -45.62 -10.52
C CYS A 221 -18.43 -45.08 -10.42
N THR A 222 -19.15 -45.07 -11.55
CA THR A 222 -20.46 -44.42 -11.68
C THR A 222 -21.54 -45.29 -12.32
N ASN A 223 -21.26 -46.56 -12.61
CA ASN A 223 -22.20 -47.48 -13.24
C ASN A 223 -22.45 -48.75 -12.39
N PRO A 224 -23.23 -48.67 -11.29
CA PRO A 224 -23.90 -47.47 -10.76
C PRO A 224 -23.01 -46.65 -9.81
N THR A 225 -23.37 -45.40 -9.56
CA THR A 225 -22.69 -44.55 -8.57
C THR A 225 -22.90 -45.11 -7.15
N PRO A 226 -21.84 -45.30 -6.35
CA PRO A 226 -21.98 -45.80 -4.99
C PRO A 226 -22.78 -44.83 -4.11
N SER A 227 -23.69 -45.38 -3.32
CA SER A 227 -24.30 -44.64 -2.20
C SER A 227 -23.25 -44.33 -1.12
N PRO A 228 -23.48 -43.37 -0.21
CA PRO A 228 -22.56 -43.07 0.90
C PRO A 228 -22.19 -44.28 1.77
N PHE A 229 -23.05 -45.30 1.81
CA PHE A 229 -22.87 -46.53 2.57
C PHE A 229 -22.51 -47.74 1.70
N GLY A 230 -22.32 -47.52 0.39
CA GLY A 230 -21.91 -48.52 -0.59
C GLY A 230 -20.40 -48.70 -0.63
N ARG A 231 -19.96 -49.88 -1.08
CA ARG A 231 -18.55 -50.12 -1.37
C ARG A 231 -18.12 -49.36 -2.61
N GLN A 232 -16.93 -48.75 -2.57
CA GLN A 232 -16.30 -48.19 -3.76
C GLN A 232 -15.80 -49.30 -4.68
N CYS A 233 -15.62 -48.97 -5.96
CA CYS A 233 -15.12 -49.91 -6.94
C CYS A 233 -13.68 -50.36 -6.60
N ALA A 234 -13.42 -51.66 -6.69
CA ALA A 234 -12.08 -52.21 -6.50
C ALA A 234 -11.28 -52.17 -7.82
N GLY A 235 -10.02 -51.73 -7.75
CA GLY A 235 -9.09 -51.64 -8.89
C GLY A 235 -8.75 -50.20 -9.28
N SER A 236 -7.89 -50.05 -10.29
CA SER A 236 -7.46 -48.73 -10.79
C SER A 236 -8.52 -48.10 -11.72
N TYR A 237 -8.66 -46.77 -11.64
CA TYR A 237 -9.46 -45.97 -12.58
C TYR A 237 -8.71 -45.65 -13.88
N ILE A 238 -7.40 -45.96 -13.93
CA ILE A 238 -6.51 -45.75 -15.08
C ILE A 238 -5.86 -47.06 -15.49
N ASP A 239 -5.76 -47.27 -16.79
CA ASP A 239 -5.01 -48.36 -17.41
C ASP A 239 -3.97 -47.79 -18.36
N VAL A 240 -2.79 -48.41 -18.39
CA VAL A 240 -1.59 -47.92 -19.07
C VAL A 240 -0.93 -49.09 -19.78
N ALA A 241 -0.66 -48.92 -21.07
CA ALA A 241 0.14 -49.91 -21.80
C ALA A 241 1.10 -49.27 -22.80
N VAL A 242 2.13 -50.04 -23.14
CA VAL A 242 3.32 -49.57 -23.84
C VAL A 242 3.05 -49.51 -25.34
N CYS A 243 3.60 -48.47 -25.98
CA CYS A 243 3.53 -48.26 -27.43
C CYS A 243 4.84 -47.70 -27.98
N SER A 244 4.95 -47.68 -29.31
CA SER A 244 6.08 -47.10 -30.05
C SER A 244 7.45 -47.59 -29.58
N THR A 245 7.61 -48.91 -29.39
CA THR A 245 8.83 -49.53 -28.87
C THR A 245 9.99 -49.57 -29.87
N GLN A 246 9.76 -49.19 -31.13
CA GLN A 246 10.82 -49.09 -32.12
C GLN A 246 11.92 -48.10 -31.68
N PRO A 247 13.21 -48.41 -31.88
CA PRO A 247 14.30 -47.48 -31.59
C PRO A 247 14.19 -46.22 -32.46
N CYS A 248 14.48 -45.06 -31.89
CA CYS A 248 14.55 -43.81 -32.64
C CYS A 248 15.89 -43.67 -33.37
N PRO A 249 15.98 -42.88 -34.46
CA PRO A 249 17.25 -42.56 -35.11
C PRO A 249 18.16 -41.78 -34.14
N HIS A 250 19.33 -42.33 -33.79
CA HIS A 250 20.18 -41.77 -32.73
C HIS A 250 21.23 -40.78 -33.26
N THR A 251 21.18 -39.54 -32.77
CA THR A 251 22.38 -38.72 -32.51
C THR A 251 22.56 -38.63 -31.00
N ALA A 252 23.71 -39.06 -30.48
CA ALA A 252 24.03 -38.88 -29.06
C ALA A 252 24.13 -37.38 -28.75
N GLY A 253 23.44 -36.92 -27.69
CA GLY A 253 23.46 -35.51 -27.29
C GLY A 253 24.82 -35.13 -26.72
N GLY A 254 25.35 -33.97 -27.14
CA GLY A 254 26.60 -33.42 -26.63
C GLY A 254 26.39 -32.09 -25.91
N TRP A 255 27.20 -31.86 -24.87
CA TRP A 255 27.21 -30.60 -24.13
C TRP A 255 27.81 -29.48 -25.00
N SER A 256 27.22 -28.28 -24.93
CA SER A 256 27.87 -27.05 -25.35
C SER A 256 29.11 -26.77 -24.49
N GLU A 257 29.97 -25.87 -24.95
CA GLU A 257 30.94 -25.22 -24.07
C GLU A 257 30.23 -24.58 -22.87
N TRP A 258 30.93 -24.56 -21.73
CA TRP A 258 30.45 -23.87 -20.55
C TRP A 258 30.40 -22.35 -20.79
N THR A 259 29.39 -21.68 -20.24
CA THR A 259 29.43 -20.22 -20.15
C THR A 259 30.60 -19.77 -19.27
N GLN A 260 31.01 -18.50 -19.42
CA GLN A 260 31.87 -17.88 -18.41
C GLN A 260 31.19 -17.93 -17.04
N TRP A 261 32.00 -17.96 -15.97
CA TRP A 261 31.51 -17.90 -14.60
C TRP A 261 30.71 -16.60 -14.38
N GLY A 262 29.55 -16.73 -13.72
CA GLY A 262 28.79 -15.58 -13.26
C GLY A 262 29.53 -14.78 -12.17
N SER A 263 28.98 -13.61 -11.84
CA SER A 263 29.44 -12.82 -10.70
C SER A 263 29.28 -13.60 -9.39
N CYS A 264 30.13 -13.31 -8.41
CA CYS A 264 30.00 -13.90 -7.09
C CYS A 264 28.68 -13.45 -6.43
N THR A 265 27.92 -14.37 -5.84
CA THR A 265 26.69 -14.02 -5.13
C THR A 265 26.96 -13.14 -3.91
N ALA A 266 28.12 -13.31 -3.28
CA ALA A 266 28.54 -12.49 -2.16
C ALA A 266 29.22 -11.21 -2.65
N LYS A 267 28.74 -10.06 -2.14
CA LYS A 267 29.44 -8.77 -2.30
C LYS A 267 30.67 -8.69 -1.39
N SER A 268 30.63 -9.35 -0.24
CA SER A 268 31.74 -9.49 0.71
C SER A 268 31.76 -10.92 1.28
N GLY A 269 32.94 -11.51 1.41
CA GLY A 269 33.13 -12.85 1.95
C GLY A 269 32.82 -13.99 0.96
N TYR A 270 32.51 -15.18 1.44
CA TYR A 270 32.30 -16.35 0.59
C TYR A 270 30.93 -16.32 -0.07
N GLY A 271 30.93 -16.37 -1.39
CA GLY A 271 29.75 -16.60 -2.20
C GLY A 271 29.93 -17.82 -3.08
N MET A 272 28.94 -18.04 -3.94
CA MET A 272 29.00 -19.02 -5.00
C MET A 272 28.90 -18.29 -6.34
N ARG A 273 29.59 -18.80 -7.34
CA ARG A 273 29.34 -18.42 -8.73
C ARG A 273 29.01 -19.67 -9.53
N MET A 274 28.17 -19.48 -10.52
CA MET A 274 27.65 -20.56 -11.35
C MET A 274 27.99 -20.33 -12.81
N ARG A 275 28.16 -21.44 -13.54
CA ARG A 275 28.23 -21.46 -14.99
C ARG A 275 27.32 -22.56 -15.52
N ASN A 276 26.82 -22.37 -16.74
CA ASN A 276 25.80 -23.22 -17.32
C ASN A 276 26.30 -23.79 -18.66
N ARG A 277 25.76 -24.93 -19.06
CA ARG A 277 25.93 -25.49 -20.41
C ARG A 277 24.62 -26.11 -20.88
N GLN A 278 24.45 -26.22 -22.19
CA GLN A 278 23.23 -26.71 -22.81
C GLN A 278 23.51 -28.03 -23.53
N CYS A 279 22.55 -28.96 -23.52
CA CYS A 279 22.67 -30.23 -24.22
C CYS A 279 22.25 -30.05 -25.70
N ASN A 280 23.05 -29.33 -26.48
CA ASN A 280 22.70 -28.91 -27.84
C ASN A 280 23.85 -29.01 -28.87
N ASN A 281 24.97 -29.64 -28.52
CA ASN A 281 26.15 -29.72 -29.39
C ASN A 281 26.71 -31.16 -29.50
N PRO A 282 26.07 -32.06 -30.28
CA PRO A 282 24.86 -31.83 -31.07
C PRO A 282 23.58 -32.00 -30.23
N THR A 283 22.49 -31.36 -30.65
CA THR A 283 21.16 -31.55 -30.04
C THR A 283 20.73 -33.02 -30.15
N PRO A 284 20.38 -33.69 -29.03
CA PRO A 284 19.90 -35.06 -29.09
C PRO A 284 18.60 -35.14 -29.91
N SER A 285 18.53 -36.07 -30.85
CA SER A 285 17.26 -36.49 -31.45
C SER A 285 16.43 -37.23 -30.41
N ALA A 286 15.13 -37.44 -30.65
CA ALA A 286 14.28 -38.20 -29.74
C ALA A 286 14.94 -39.57 -29.43
N CYS A 287 15.14 -39.87 -28.14
CA CYS A 287 15.91 -41.00 -27.59
C CYS A 287 17.43 -41.02 -27.83
N GLY A 288 18.04 -39.91 -28.25
CA GLY A 288 19.46 -39.66 -28.01
C GLY A 288 19.70 -39.60 -26.51
N MET A 289 20.72 -40.30 -26.00
CA MET A 289 21.07 -40.27 -24.59
C MET A 289 21.18 -38.80 -24.16
N PHE A 290 20.45 -38.42 -23.10
CA PHE A 290 20.63 -37.13 -22.45
C PHE A 290 22.10 -36.95 -22.11
N CYS A 291 22.61 -35.73 -22.24
CA CYS A 291 23.99 -35.45 -21.92
C CYS A 291 24.31 -35.88 -20.49
N HIS A 292 25.33 -36.72 -20.31
CA HIS A 292 25.71 -37.24 -19.00
C HIS A 292 26.44 -36.17 -18.17
N GLY A 293 26.05 -35.98 -16.91
CA GLY A 293 26.59 -34.96 -15.99
C GLY A 293 25.66 -33.76 -15.78
N ALA A 294 26.07 -32.80 -14.95
CA ALA A 294 25.24 -31.64 -14.61
C ALA A 294 25.23 -30.58 -15.73
N SER A 295 24.10 -29.88 -15.90
CA SER A 295 23.95 -28.70 -16.77
C SER A 295 24.38 -27.38 -16.11
N VAL A 296 24.63 -27.43 -14.80
CA VAL A 296 25.06 -26.32 -13.96
C VAL A 296 26.27 -26.79 -13.16
N ASP A 297 27.26 -25.92 -13.06
CA ASP A 297 28.44 -26.09 -12.24
C ASP A 297 28.55 -24.89 -11.29
N THR A 298 28.97 -25.14 -10.06
CA THR A 298 29.02 -24.15 -8.98
C THR A 298 30.36 -24.24 -8.29
N GLU A 299 30.98 -23.09 -8.05
CA GLU A 299 32.20 -23.00 -7.26
C GLU A 299 32.14 -21.86 -6.24
N VAL A 300 32.92 -22.03 -5.17
CA VAL A 300 33.10 -21.00 -4.16
C VAL A 300 33.87 -19.83 -4.76
N CYS A 301 33.40 -18.62 -4.49
CA CYS A 301 34.02 -17.38 -4.92
C CYS A 301 34.15 -16.40 -3.76
N TYR A 302 34.99 -15.39 -3.96
CA TYR A 302 35.29 -14.37 -2.96
C TYR A 302 34.69 -13.02 -3.39
N GLY A 303 33.79 -12.50 -2.55
CA GLY A 303 33.27 -11.14 -2.61
C GLY A 303 34.28 -10.15 -2.05
N SER A 304 34.55 -9.08 -2.80
CA SER A 304 35.56 -8.09 -2.46
C SER A 304 35.19 -7.29 -1.20
N VAL A 305 36.02 -7.43 -0.16
CA VAL A 305 36.15 -6.56 1.04
C VAL A 305 35.23 -6.89 2.23
N GLY A 306 35.79 -7.61 3.22
CA GLY A 306 35.27 -7.78 4.57
C GLY A 306 35.90 -8.99 5.29
N PRO A 307 36.10 -8.97 6.64
CA PRO A 307 36.54 -10.16 7.38
C PRO A 307 35.47 -11.25 7.30
N THR A 308 35.89 -12.49 7.03
CA THR A 308 35.01 -13.66 6.87
C THR A 308 34.86 -14.49 8.13
N ALA A 309 35.55 -14.10 9.20
CA ALA A 309 35.37 -14.58 10.56
C ALA A 309 35.31 -13.40 11.53
N ARG A 310 34.69 -13.59 12.70
CA ARG A 310 34.68 -12.61 13.80
C ARG A 310 34.60 -13.32 15.14
N ARG A 311 35.01 -12.60 16.19
CA ARG A 311 34.81 -13.00 17.60
C ARG A 311 33.61 -12.24 18.16
N LYS A 312 32.68 -12.93 18.83
CA LYS A 312 31.47 -12.36 19.42
C LYS A 312 31.22 -12.95 20.82
N ASP A 313 30.65 -12.17 21.73
CA ASP A 313 30.20 -12.58 23.07
C ASP A 313 31.13 -13.54 23.83
N GLY A 314 32.33 -13.09 24.26
CA GLY A 314 33.24 -13.93 25.04
C GLY A 314 34.09 -14.89 24.19
N ASP A 315 34.54 -14.41 23.03
CA ASP A 315 35.44 -15.08 22.07
C ASP A 315 34.81 -16.13 21.13
N ARG A 316 33.47 -16.30 21.09
CA ARG A 316 32.80 -17.21 20.15
C ARG A 316 33.17 -16.91 18.70
N LEU A 317 33.58 -17.94 17.97
CA LEU A 317 33.93 -17.84 16.56
C LEU A 317 32.67 -17.90 15.70
N GLU A 318 32.45 -16.84 14.92
CA GLU A 318 31.41 -16.80 13.90
C GLU A 318 32.05 -16.59 12.53
N ILE A 319 31.62 -17.34 11.52
CA ILE A 319 32.05 -17.20 10.12
C ILE A 319 30.90 -16.79 9.21
N PHE A 320 31.22 -16.09 8.12
CA PHE A 320 30.24 -15.60 7.17
C PHE A 320 30.18 -16.46 5.91
N VAL A 321 29.07 -17.17 5.73
CA VAL A 321 28.83 -18.09 4.62
C VAL A 321 27.48 -17.78 4.00
N ALA A 322 27.42 -17.69 2.66
CA ALA A 322 26.18 -17.51 1.90
C ALA A 322 25.29 -16.31 2.34
N GLY A 323 25.91 -15.24 2.85
CA GLY A 323 25.19 -14.04 3.27
C GLY A 323 24.75 -14.01 4.75
N GLN A 324 25.09 -15.03 5.54
CA GLN A 324 24.68 -15.16 6.94
C GLN A 324 25.85 -15.55 7.86
N TRP A 325 25.88 -14.99 9.07
CA TRP A 325 26.81 -15.38 10.11
C TRP A 325 26.33 -16.66 10.80
N GLY A 326 27.26 -17.56 11.07
CA GLY A 326 27.01 -18.79 11.82
C GLY A 326 28.21 -19.23 12.63
N THR A 327 27.98 -20.12 13.58
CA THR A 327 28.99 -20.63 14.51
C THR A 327 29.74 -21.83 13.91
N VAL A 328 30.77 -22.30 14.62
CA VAL A 328 31.59 -23.45 14.23
C VAL A 328 31.61 -24.41 15.41
N CYS A 329 31.40 -25.70 15.16
CA CYS A 329 31.48 -26.71 16.21
C CYS A 329 32.92 -26.93 16.69
N ASP A 330 33.10 -27.24 17.96
CA ASP A 330 34.40 -27.57 18.57
C ASP A 330 34.91 -28.98 18.22
N ASP A 331 34.05 -29.85 17.66
CA ASP A 331 34.43 -31.18 17.18
C ASP A 331 35.56 -31.11 16.14
N GLY A 332 36.71 -31.68 16.51
CA GLY A 332 37.93 -31.68 15.70
C GLY A 332 38.64 -30.32 15.59
N PHE A 333 38.08 -29.25 16.13
CA PHE A 333 38.61 -27.88 16.03
C PHE A 333 39.78 -27.68 16.98
N ASP A 334 41.00 -27.64 16.43
CA ASP A 334 42.23 -27.53 17.21
C ASP A 334 42.89 -26.15 17.11
N THR A 335 44.04 -26.01 17.78
CA THR A 335 44.83 -24.76 17.73
C THR A 335 45.39 -24.45 16.34
N VAL A 336 45.47 -25.43 15.42
CA VAL A 336 45.88 -25.22 14.03
C VAL A 336 44.74 -24.56 13.25
N ALA A 337 43.51 -25.04 13.43
CA ALA A 337 42.31 -24.39 12.91
C ALA A 337 42.10 -23.00 13.51
N ALA A 338 42.34 -22.82 14.82
CA ALA A 338 42.26 -21.52 15.48
C ALA A 338 43.21 -20.47 14.86
N LYS A 339 44.41 -20.88 14.40
CA LYS A 339 45.33 -19.97 13.68
C LYS A 339 44.77 -19.49 12.36
N VAL A 340 44.15 -20.39 11.59
CA VAL A 340 43.46 -20.05 10.33
C VAL A 340 42.32 -19.07 10.62
N ALA A 341 41.51 -19.36 11.63
CA ALA A 341 40.38 -18.53 12.04
C ALA A 341 40.82 -17.14 12.53
N CYS A 342 41.89 -17.06 13.32
CA CYS A 342 42.47 -15.79 13.75
C CYS A 342 42.94 -14.95 12.56
N ARG A 343 43.57 -15.55 11.54
CA ARG A 343 43.92 -14.83 10.30
C ARG A 343 42.67 -14.30 9.59
N MET A 344 41.62 -15.11 9.48
CA MET A 344 40.34 -14.71 8.86
C MET A 344 39.62 -13.58 9.64
N ALA A 345 39.78 -13.55 10.96
CA ALA A 345 39.11 -12.60 11.85
C ALA A 345 39.87 -11.25 12.00
N THR A 346 41.12 -11.17 11.55
CA THR A 346 41.93 -9.95 11.67
C THR A 346 41.65 -8.92 10.57
N HIS A 347 41.48 -7.66 10.97
CA HIS A 347 41.29 -6.50 10.10
C HIS A 347 42.59 -6.17 9.30
N GLU A 348 42.47 -5.46 8.17
CA GLU A 348 43.55 -5.15 7.22
C GLU A 348 44.88 -4.69 7.84
N SER A 349 44.87 -4.07 9.01
CA SER A 349 46.06 -3.58 9.74
C SER A 349 47.03 -4.68 10.19
N TYR A 350 46.57 -5.92 10.36
CA TYR A 350 47.38 -7.05 10.86
C TYR A 350 47.87 -8.00 9.77
N ARG A 351 47.47 -7.77 8.51
CA ARG A 351 47.85 -8.58 7.35
C ARG A 351 49.34 -8.50 6.97
N LYS A 352 50.13 -7.71 7.72
CA LYS A 352 51.58 -7.48 7.54
C LYS A 352 52.48 -8.17 8.57
N LEU A 353 51.91 -8.91 9.52
CA LEU A 353 52.69 -9.64 10.52
C LEU A 353 52.62 -11.14 10.20
N ASP A 354 53.53 -11.63 9.36
CA ASP A 354 53.87 -13.06 9.20
C ASP A 354 54.51 -13.65 10.48
N THR A 355 54.21 -13.08 11.65
CA THR A 355 54.97 -13.26 12.88
C THR A 355 54.00 -13.24 14.06
N TYR A 356 53.32 -14.38 14.20
CA TYR A 356 52.69 -14.92 15.41
C TYR A 356 51.38 -14.29 15.95
N PRO A 357 50.20 -14.65 15.39
CA PRO A 357 48.98 -14.68 16.18
C PRO A 357 49.00 -15.95 17.03
N TYR A 358 49.26 -15.80 18.32
CA TYR A 358 48.90 -16.82 19.29
C TYR A 358 47.39 -17.07 19.18
N ALA A 359 47.00 -18.32 19.01
CA ALA A 359 45.61 -18.73 18.86
C ALA A 359 45.30 -19.85 19.84
N GLU A 360 44.33 -19.61 20.72
CA GLU A 360 43.79 -20.61 21.63
C GLU A 360 42.36 -20.94 21.25
N VAL A 361 42.00 -22.20 21.49
CA VAL A 361 40.60 -22.63 21.52
C VAL A 361 40.06 -22.30 22.91
N THR A 362 38.96 -21.57 22.96
CA THR A 362 38.25 -21.23 24.19
C THR A 362 36.85 -21.80 24.17
N ASN A 363 36.23 -21.87 25.35
CA ASN A 363 34.83 -22.30 25.50
C ASN A 363 33.97 -21.04 25.71
N PRO A 364 33.29 -20.56 24.66
CA PRO A 364 32.47 -19.37 24.75
C PRO A 364 31.09 -19.71 25.36
N PRO A 365 30.30 -18.70 25.75
CA PRO A 365 28.87 -18.88 25.94
C PRO A 365 28.21 -19.42 24.68
N ALA A 366 27.23 -20.31 24.86
CA ALA A 366 26.48 -20.90 23.77
C ALA A 366 25.94 -19.84 22.80
N GLY A 367 26.04 -20.12 21.50
CA GLY A 367 25.47 -19.28 20.47
C GLY A 367 23.95 -19.15 20.55
N PRO A 368 23.36 -18.13 19.90
CA PRO A 368 21.92 -18.02 19.77
C PRO A 368 21.33 -19.24 19.06
N SER A 369 20.24 -19.81 19.60
CA SER A 369 19.61 -21.01 19.04
C SER A 369 19.05 -20.86 17.61
N ASP A 370 18.93 -19.63 17.13
CA ASP A 370 18.46 -19.26 15.79
C ASP A 370 19.61 -19.07 14.77
N MET A 371 20.87 -19.14 15.22
CA MET A 371 22.05 -19.03 14.37
C MET A 371 22.42 -20.41 13.80
N PRO A 372 22.81 -20.53 12.52
CA PRO A 372 23.26 -21.81 11.97
C PRO A 372 24.66 -22.16 12.46
N ILE A 373 24.94 -23.45 12.68
CA ILE A 373 26.31 -23.98 12.83
C ILE A 373 26.81 -24.34 11.42
N TRP A 374 27.82 -23.62 10.93
CA TRP A 374 28.25 -23.75 9.54
C TRP A 374 29.22 -24.88 9.28
N LEU A 375 30.10 -25.16 10.24
CA LEU A 375 31.17 -26.14 10.09
C LEU A 375 31.25 -27.07 11.29
N ASP A 376 31.64 -28.30 10.98
CA ASP A 376 31.81 -29.42 11.89
C ASP A 376 32.97 -30.30 11.38
N ASP A 377 33.62 -31.04 12.29
CA ASP A 377 34.83 -31.83 12.07
C ASP A 377 35.99 -31.05 11.42
N VAL A 378 36.19 -29.78 11.81
CA VAL A 378 37.14 -28.89 11.12
C VAL A 378 38.59 -29.24 11.41
N LYS A 379 39.33 -29.67 10.38
CA LYS A 379 40.74 -30.06 10.46
C LYS A 379 41.57 -29.31 9.44
N CYS A 380 42.40 -28.41 9.94
CA CYS A 380 43.28 -27.57 9.12
C CYS A 380 44.74 -28.04 9.19
N THR A 381 45.52 -27.75 8.15
CA THR A 381 46.98 -27.90 8.12
C THR A 381 47.71 -26.66 8.64
N GLY A 382 47.00 -25.53 8.75
CA GLY A 382 47.48 -24.27 9.30
C GLY A 382 47.96 -23.27 8.25
N ASN A 383 47.94 -23.63 6.97
CA ASN A 383 48.33 -22.78 5.84
C ASN A 383 47.15 -22.26 5.01
N GLU A 384 45.94 -22.71 5.33
CA GLU A 384 44.71 -22.30 4.67
C GLU A 384 44.44 -20.81 4.88
N ASN A 385 43.86 -20.16 3.86
CA ASN A 385 43.38 -18.79 3.99
C ASN A 385 41.99 -18.74 4.63
N SER A 386 41.33 -19.90 4.71
CA SER A 386 39.96 -20.06 5.19
C SER A 386 39.76 -21.36 5.95
N LEU A 387 38.84 -21.36 6.92
CA LEU A 387 38.29 -22.59 7.48
C LEU A 387 37.50 -23.40 6.43
N LEU A 388 36.96 -22.76 5.38
CA LEU A 388 36.29 -23.45 4.26
C LEU A 388 37.24 -24.18 3.30
N GLU A 389 38.55 -23.96 3.45
CA GLU A 389 39.59 -24.70 2.70
C GLU A 389 40.13 -25.90 3.50
N CYS A 390 39.77 -25.98 4.79
CA CYS A 390 40.14 -27.10 5.65
C CYS A 390 39.26 -28.33 5.35
N ILE A 391 39.66 -29.48 5.88
CA ILE A 391 38.78 -30.66 5.87
C ILE A 391 37.64 -30.39 6.87
N HIS A 392 36.39 -30.53 6.44
CA HIS A 392 35.20 -30.34 7.26
C HIS A 392 34.01 -31.08 6.64
N GLN A 393 32.92 -31.29 7.40
CA GLN A 393 31.66 -31.79 6.86
C GLN A 393 31.04 -30.83 5.83
N PRO A 394 30.15 -31.28 4.92
CA PRO A 394 29.43 -30.37 4.05
C PRO A 394 28.79 -29.21 4.84
N ILE A 395 28.89 -27.98 4.31
CA ILE A 395 28.44 -26.76 5.00
C ILE A 395 27.02 -26.92 5.56
N GLY A 396 26.83 -26.60 6.85
CA GLY A 396 25.55 -26.70 7.55
C GLY A 396 25.13 -28.13 7.94
N THR A 397 25.99 -29.13 7.71
CA THR A 397 25.79 -30.50 8.21
C THR A 397 26.60 -30.67 9.49
N HIS A 398 25.93 -30.88 10.61
CA HIS A 398 26.55 -31.07 11.92
C HIS A 398 25.67 -31.92 12.85
N ASN A 399 26.26 -32.49 13.89
CA ASN A 399 25.52 -33.10 15.02
C ASN A 399 25.64 -32.31 16.33
N CYS A 400 26.24 -31.11 16.26
CA CYS A 400 26.50 -30.27 17.43
C CYS A 400 25.31 -29.38 17.82
N ASN A 401 25.29 -29.02 19.10
CA ASN A 401 24.43 -28.00 19.70
C ASN A 401 25.22 -26.70 19.89
N HIS A 402 24.57 -25.58 20.19
CA HIS A 402 25.29 -24.31 20.45
C HIS A 402 26.14 -24.30 21.73
N ASP A 403 25.94 -25.25 22.65
CA ASP A 403 26.83 -25.45 23.79
C ASP A 403 28.21 -26.02 23.37
N GLU A 404 28.32 -26.50 22.12
CA GLU A 404 29.51 -27.06 21.48
C GLU A 404 30.09 -26.06 20.45
N ASP A 405 29.66 -24.78 20.49
CA ASP A 405 30.24 -23.73 19.66
C ASP A 405 31.66 -23.40 20.11
N VAL A 406 32.59 -23.34 19.17
CA VAL A 406 33.99 -23.04 19.45
C VAL A 406 34.24 -21.54 19.62
N GLY A 407 35.09 -21.20 20.58
CA GLY A 407 35.63 -19.86 20.77
C GLY A 407 37.10 -19.81 20.37
N ILE A 408 37.57 -18.63 19.95
CA ILE A 408 38.98 -18.40 19.67
C ILE A 408 39.50 -17.14 20.36
N SER A 409 40.64 -17.27 21.03
CA SER A 409 41.39 -16.10 21.50
C SER A 409 42.60 -15.87 20.61
N CYS A 410 42.68 -14.68 20.02
CA CYS A 410 43.79 -14.26 19.16
C CYS A 410 44.61 -13.18 19.87
N GLY A 411 45.92 -13.35 19.99
CA GLY A 411 46.80 -12.37 20.64
C GLY A 411 48.26 -12.44 20.19
N ASP A 412 49.07 -11.52 20.72
CA ASP A 412 50.52 -11.50 20.57
C ASP A 412 51.18 -12.13 21.82
N LEU A 413 52.31 -12.82 21.64
CA LEU A 413 53.07 -13.52 22.70
C LEU A 413 53.37 -12.65 23.96
N TRP A 414 53.39 -11.31 23.82
CA TRP A 414 53.61 -10.38 24.95
C TRP A 414 52.46 -10.33 25.97
N ASN A 415 51.21 -10.55 25.54
CA ASN A 415 50.05 -10.52 26.45
C ASN A 415 49.92 -11.80 27.30
N TYR A 416 50.55 -12.90 26.85
CA TYR A 416 50.55 -14.18 27.56
C TYR A 416 51.59 -14.21 28.69
N ILE A 417 52.76 -13.58 28.49
CA ILE A 417 53.85 -13.52 29.49
C ILE A 417 53.49 -12.62 30.68
N LEU A 418 52.61 -11.63 30.52
CA LEU A 418 52.22 -10.69 31.59
C LEU A 418 50.98 -11.12 32.40
N ARG A 419 50.32 -12.22 32.03
CA ARG A 419 49.16 -12.80 32.75
C ARG A 419 49.48 -14.12 33.48
N GLY A 420 50.75 -14.54 33.47
CA GLY A 420 51.27 -15.70 34.20
C GLY A 420 51.78 -15.36 35.59
#